data_AF-A0A7X6T612-F1
#
_entry.id   AF-A0A7X6T612-F1
#
_cell.length_a   1.000
_cell.length_b   1.000
_cell.length_c   1.000
_cell.angle_alpha   90.00
_cell.angle_beta   90.00
_cell.angle_gamma   90.00
#
_symmetry.space_group_name_H-M   'P 1'
#
loop_
_entity.id
_entity.type
_entity.pdbx_description
1 polymer ?
#
loop_
_entity_poly.entity_id
_entity_poly.type
_entity_poly.pdbx_seq_one_letter_code
_entity_poly.pdbx_strand_id
1 'polypeptide(L)'
;LFEEALKYYANILTPFSAILKRKLEEVLALNLTFDIIAPSHGVIWRENPLQIVEKYAAWCEDYQENQITIAYDTMWDGTRTLADAIAAGIHEADPDVAIKVFSISKTDKNDIMSEVFKSKMVVVGSPTVGNDMLDSVASFIHFMKMLKMKKKKGASFGCYGWTGEAPAKIGEALTKAGIEVVDEAFRQHWNPTLTDLEAAREFGKRLAKA
;
A
#
# COMPACT_ATOMS: atom_id res chain seq x y z
N LEU A 1 19.09 -1.46 -8.71
CA LEU A 1 18.81 -0.46 -9.75
C LEU A 1 17.31 -0.21 -9.92
N PHE A 2 16.54 -1.20 -10.39
CA PHE A 2 15.09 -1.03 -10.58
C PHE A 2 14.31 -0.79 -9.28
N GLU A 3 14.78 -1.34 -8.16
CA GLU A 3 14.20 -1.08 -6.84
C GLU A 3 14.24 0.40 -6.47
N GLU A 4 15.41 1.04 -6.56
CA GLU A 4 15.56 2.49 -6.34
C GLU A 4 14.74 3.33 -7.32
N ALA A 5 14.69 2.92 -8.60
CA ALA A 5 13.88 3.61 -9.60
C ALA A 5 12.38 3.49 -9.31
N LEU A 6 11.91 2.32 -8.87
CA LEU A 6 10.52 2.10 -8.46
C LEU A 6 10.20 2.90 -7.19
N LYS A 7 11.10 2.90 -6.21
CA LYS A 7 10.94 3.70 -4.98
C LYS A 7 10.82 5.19 -5.29
N TYR A 8 11.65 5.69 -6.21
CA TYR A 8 11.56 7.06 -6.70
C TYR A 8 10.21 7.33 -7.39
N TYR A 9 9.81 6.45 -8.31
CA TYR A 9 8.54 6.59 -9.02
C TYR A 9 7.34 6.58 -8.06
N ALA A 10 7.25 5.55 -7.23
CA ALA A 10 6.15 5.30 -6.30
C ALA A 10 5.91 6.49 -5.36
N ASN A 11 6.99 7.07 -4.82
CA ASN A 11 6.92 8.11 -3.80
C ASN A 11 6.89 9.55 -4.33
N ILE A 12 7.14 9.76 -5.62
CA ILE A 12 7.24 11.12 -6.20
C ILE A 12 6.37 11.29 -7.43
N LEU A 13 6.41 10.33 -8.36
CA LEU A 13 5.83 10.48 -9.70
C LEU A 13 4.41 9.93 -9.84
N THR A 14 3.98 9.02 -8.95
CA THR A 14 2.63 8.43 -8.97
C THR A 14 1.49 9.46 -9.16
N PRO A 15 1.44 10.62 -8.46
CA PRO A 15 0.36 11.59 -8.67
C PRO A 15 0.37 12.25 -10.06
N PHE A 16 1.44 12.08 -10.84
CA PHE A 16 1.65 12.65 -12.17
C PHE A 16 1.65 11.60 -13.29
N SER A 17 1.29 10.34 -13.02
CA SER A 17 1.28 9.24 -14.01
C SER A 17 0.54 9.61 -15.32
N ALA A 18 -0.58 10.33 -15.25
CA ALA A 18 -1.32 10.76 -16.44
C ALA A 18 -0.56 11.79 -17.30
N ILE A 19 0.25 12.64 -16.67
CA ILE A 19 1.12 13.60 -17.39
C ILE A 19 2.25 12.82 -18.07
N LEU A 20 2.86 11.89 -17.34
CA LEU A 20 3.92 11.05 -17.86
C LEU A 20 3.46 10.25 -19.08
N LYS A 21 2.29 9.60 -19.02
CA LYS A 21 1.72 8.84 -20.14
C LYS A 21 1.68 9.66 -21.44
N ARG A 22 1.08 10.86 -21.39
CA ARG A 22 1.01 11.77 -22.54
C ARG A 22 2.39 12.21 -23.03
N LYS A 23 3.34 12.41 -22.11
CA LYS A 23 4.70 12.80 -22.48
C LYS A 23 5.46 11.64 -23.14
N LEU A 24 5.26 10.41 -22.69
CA LEU A 24 5.82 9.22 -23.34
C LEU A 24 5.26 9.07 -24.76
N GLU A 25 3.95 9.25 -24.95
CA GLU A 25 3.33 9.24 -26.29
C GLU A 25 3.93 10.29 -27.23
N GLU A 26 4.10 11.53 -26.75
CA GLU A 26 4.74 12.62 -27.51
C GLU A 26 6.18 12.28 -27.88
N VAL A 27 6.99 11.79 -26.93
CA VAL A 27 8.39 11.44 -27.17
C VAL A 27 8.52 10.28 -28.16
N LEU A 28 7.66 9.27 -28.07
CA LEU A 28 7.64 8.16 -29.03
C LEU A 28 7.25 8.63 -30.44
N ALA A 29 6.32 9.59 -30.56
CA ALA A 29 5.89 10.14 -31.84
C ALA A 29 7.01 10.91 -32.58
N LEU A 30 8.04 11.36 -31.88
CA LEU A 30 9.21 12.01 -32.49
C LEU A 30 10.12 11.04 -33.25
N ASN A 31 9.93 9.72 -33.09
CA ASN A 31 10.74 8.67 -33.74
C ASN A 31 12.26 8.88 -33.56
N LEU A 32 12.67 9.27 -32.35
CA LEU A 32 14.08 9.48 -32.01
C LEU A 32 14.77 8.17 -31.65
N THR A 33 16.06 8.06 -31.97
CA THR A 33 16.95 7.03 -31.44
C THR A 33 17.59 7.51 -30.15
N PHE A 34 17.56 6.68 -29.10
CA PHE A 34 18.14 7.00 -27.80
C PHE A 34 19.35 6.13 -27.54
N ASP A 35 20.55 6.73 -27.56
CA ASP A 35 21.78 6.03 -27.19
C ASP A 35 21.99 6.02 -25.68
N ILE A 36 21.59 7.10 -24.99
CA ILE A 36 21.80 7.30 -23.56
C ILE A 36 20.61 8.07 -22.95
N ILE A 37 20.22 7.70 -21.73
CA ILE A 37 19.40 8.55 -20.85
C ILE A 37 20.23 8.91 -19.61
N ALA A 38 20.54 10.20 -19.45
CA ALA A 38 21.35 10.73 -18.36
C ALA A 38 20.48 11.55 -17.38
N PRO A 39 19.84 10.92 -16.38
CA PRO A 39 19.01 11.64 -15.41
C PRO A 39 19.87 12.53 -14.50
N SER A 40 19.24 13.51 -13.85
CA SER A 40 19.90 14.37 -12.85
C SER A 40 20.28 13.63 -11.54
N HIS A 41 19.75 12.43 -11.33
CA HIS A 41 19.98 11.62 -10.14
C HIS A 41 20.28 10.16 -10.52
N GLY A 42 21.27 9.58 -9.85
CA GLY A 42 21.59 8.15 -9.98
C GLY A 42 22.45 7.83 -11.20
N VAL A 43 22.18 6.67 -11.80
CA VAL A 43 23.01 6.12 -12.88
C VAL A 43 22.61 6.66 -14.24
N ILE A 44 23.56 6.67 -15.16
CA ILE A 44 23.33 6.91 -16.58
C ILE A 44 22.93 5.59 -17.25
N TRP A 45 21.81 5.58 -17.96
CA TRP A 45 21.34 4.44 -18.74
C TRP A 45 22.03 4.46 -20.11
N ARG A 46 23.12 3.72 -20.24
CA ARG A 46 23.95 3.67 -21.46
C ARG A 46 23.76 2.38 -22.28
N GLU A 47 23.33 1.31 -21.62
CA GLU A 47 23.10 0.00 -22.23
C GLU A 47 21.59 -0.24 -22.21
N ASN A 48 20.97 -0.43 -23.37
CA ASN A 48 19.52 -0.48 -23.54
C ASN A 48 18.77 0.62 -22.74
N PRO A 49 18.96 1.91 -23.07
CA PRO A 49 18.40 3.01 -22.29
C PRO A 49 16.87 2.96 -22.16
N LEU A 50 16.18 2.37 -23.14
CA LEU A 50 14.72 2.28 -23.14
C LEU A 50 14.16 1.35 -22.06
N GLN A 51 14.98 0.50 -21.43
CA GLN A 51 14.54 -0.39 -20.35
C GLN A 51 13.85 0.37 -19.19
N ILE A 52 14.31 1.59 -18.86
CA ILE A 52 13.67 2.39 -17.81
C ILE A 52 12.38 3.05 -18.31
N VAL A 53 12.33 3.39 -19.60
CA VAL A 53 11.14 3.96 -20.25
C VAL A 53 10.01 2.92 -20.25
N GLU A 54 10.32 1.66 -20.58
CA GLU A 54 9.38 0.53 -20.51
C GLU A 54 8.82 0.33 -19.09
N LYS A 55 9.68 0.45 -18.06
CA LYS A 55 9.21 0.39 -16.66
C LYS A 55 8.30 1.55 -16.32
N TYR A 56 8.66 2.78 -16.70
CA TYR A 56 7.84 3.96 -16.46
C TYR A 56 6.49 3.87 -17.19
N ALA A 57 6.47 3.33 -18.41
CA ALA A 57 5.25 3.07 -19.16
C ALA A 57 4.35 2.04 -18.45
N ALA A 58 4.93 0.98 -17.88
CA ALA A 58 4.15 0.03 -17.07
C ALA A 58 3.65 0.66 -15.76
N TRP A 59 4.48 1.47 -15.11
CA TRP A 59 4.16 2.09 -13.82
C TRP A 59 3.10 3.19 -13.90
N CYS A 60 2.98 3.88 -15.04
CA CYS A 60 1.99 4.93 -15.22
C CYS A 60 0.57 4.43 -15.51
N GLU A 61 0.38 3.14 -15.77
CA GLU A 61 -0.91 2.51 -16.06
C GLU A 61 -1.57 1.91 -14.80
N ASP A 62 -1.68 2.71 -13.73
CA ASP A 62 -2.28 2.30 -12.45
C ASP A 62 -1.70 0.97 -11.92
N TYR A 63 -0.36 0.88 -11.92
CA TYR A 63 0.37 -0.36 -11.68
C TYR A 63 0.00 -1.07 -10.37
N GLN A 64 -0.07 -2.39 -10.48
CA GLN A 64 -0.26 -3.32 -9.37
C GLN A 64 0.16 -4.74 -9.79
N GLU A 65 0.61 -5.50 -8.81
CA GLU A 65 0.98 -6.90 -8.88
C GLU A 65 -0.03 -7.73 -8.07
N ASN A 66 0.10 -9.07 -8.07
CA ASN A 66 -0.65 -9.93 -7.16
C ASN A 66 -0.08 -9.84 -5.74
N GLN A 67 -0.12 -8.64 -5.15
CA GLN A 67 0.46 -8.33 -3.84
C GLN A 67 -0.55 -7.60 -2.95
N ILE A 68 -0.55 -7.92 -1.65
CA ILE A 68 -1.29 -7.20 -0.61
C ILE A 68 -0.32 -6.70 0.45
N THR A 69 -0.40 -5.42 0.78
CA THR A 69 0.41 -4.82 1.86
C THR A 69 -0.46 -4.56 3.08
N ILE A 70 -0.09 -5.16 4.22
CA ILE A 70 -0.64 -4.90 5.53
C ILE A 70 0.30 -3.93 6.26
N ALA A 71 -0.19 -2.75 6.60
CA ALA A 71 0.58 -1.73 7.30
C ALA A 71 -0.16 -1.34 8.59
N TYR A 72 0.51 -1.44 9.74
CA TYR A 72 -0.13 -1.16 11.02
C TYR A 72 0.79 -0.39 11.97
N ASP A 73 0.19 0.16 13.01
CA ASP A 73 0.92 0.48 14.24
C ASP A 73 0.19 -0.06 15.47
N THR A 74 0.88 -0.15 16.60
CA THR A 74 0.35 -0.77 17.82
C THR A 74 0.99 -0.22 19.08
N MET A 75 0.25 -0.23 20.19
CA MET A 75 0.78 0.13 21.52
C MET A 75 1.11 -1.11 22.37
N TRP A 76 0.29 -2.16 22.27
CA TRP A 76 0.34 -3.34 23.15
C TRP A 76 0.28 -4.65 22.36
N ASP A 77 0.76 -4.64 21.12
CA ASP A 77 0.81 -5.77 20.19
C ASP A 77 -0.53 -6.41 19.79
N GLY A 78 -1.68 -6.03 20.37
CA GLY A 78 -3.00 -6.54 19.94
C GLY A 78 -3.23 -6.38 18.43
N THR A 79 -3.12 -5.15 17.91
CA THR A 79 -3.24 -4.88 16.46
C THR A 79 -2.17 -5.62 15.63
N ARG A 80 -0.97 -5.83 16.18
CA ARG A 80 0.06 -6.62 15.50
C ARG A 80 -0.38 -8.07 15.33
N THR A 81 -0.90 -8.70 16.39
CA THR A 81 -1.36 -10.09 16.32
C THR A 81 -2.54 -10.27 15.36
N LEU A 82 -3.41 -9.26 15.23
CA LEU A 82 -4.43 -9.23 14.18
C LEU A 82 -3.82 -9.18 12.79
N ALA A 83 -2.81 -8.33 12.57
CA ALA A 83 -2.13 -8.22 11.27
C ALA A 83 -1.54 -9.56 10.83
N ASP A 84 -0.89 -10.27 11.75
CA ASP A 84 -0.31 -11.59 11.50
C ASP A 84 -1.39 -12.64 11.17
N ALA A 85 -2.52 -12.64 11.89
CA ALA A 85 -3.64 -13.55 11.63
C ALA A 85 -4.35 -13.25 10.31
N ILE A 86 -4.52 -11.97 9.95
CA ILE A 86 -5.08 -11.55 8.65
C ILE A 86 -4.15 -11.99 7.52
N ALA A 87 -2.83 -11.83 7.67
CA ALA A 87 -1.86 -12.31 6.70
C ALA A 87 -1.96 -13.83 6.49
N ALA A 88 -2.09 -14.60 7.59
CA ALA A 88 -2.29 -16.05 7.50
C ALA A 88 -3.59 -16.40 6.75
N GLY A 89 -4.69 -15.69 7.03
CA GLY A 89 -5.96 -15.89 6.34
C GLY A 89 -5.89 -15.59 4.84
N ILE A 90 -5.19 -14.53 4.43
CA ILE A 90 -4.97 -14.21 3.01
C ILE A 90 -4.20 -15.34 2.33
N HIS A 91 -3.10 -15.79 2.93
CA HIS A 91 -2.25 -16.84 2.36
C HIS A 91 -2.99 -18.18 2.19
N GLU A 92 -3.85 -18.54 3.14
CA GLU A 92 -4.65 -19.75 3.04
C GLU A 92 -5.69 -19.72 1.92
N ALA A 93 -6.27 -18.55 1.66
CA ALA A 93 -7.27 -18.40 0.62
C ALA A 93 -6.64 -18.27 -0.78
N ASP A 94 -5.47 -17.63 -0.87
CA ASP A 94 -4.74 -17.42 -2.12
C ASP A 94 -3.21 -17.51 -1.87
N PRO A 95 -2.60 -18.70 -2.03
CA PRO A 95 -1.17 -18.91 -1.83
C PRO A 95 -0.27 -18.14 -2.81
N ASP A 96 -0.82 -17.69 -3.95
CA ASP A 96 -0.08 -17.00 -5.01
C ASP A 96 0.02 -15.49 -4.77
N VAL A 97 -0.69 -14.96 -3.77
CA VAL A 97 -0.59 -13.55 -3.36
C VAL A 97 0.69 -13.34 -2.56
N ALA A 98 1.51 -12.39 -3.01
CA ALA A 98 2.60 -11.87 -2.19
C ALA A 98 2.03 -11.03 -1.04
N ILE A 99 2.41 -11.33 0.20
CA ILE A 99 1.93 -10.60 1.38
C ILE A 99 3.11 -9.88 2.02
N LYS A 100 2.94 -8.59 2.26
CA LYS A 100 3.92 -7.74 2.94
C LYS A 100 3.31 -7.19 4.21
N VAL A 101 3.98 -7.38 5.34
CA VAL A 101 3.47 -6.95 6.66
C VAL A 101 4.48 -5.99 7.28
N PHE A 102 4.04 -4.77 7.62
CA PHE A 102 4.91 -3.74 8.17
C PHE A 102 4.32 -3.06 9.40
N SER A 103 5.20 -2.83 10.38
CA SER A 103 4.96 -1.86 11.44
C SER A 103 5.42 -0.48 10.95
N ILE A 104 4.49 0.46 10.86
CA ILE A 104 4.71 1.83 10.36
C ILE A 104 5.71 2.59 11.24
N SER A 105 5.67 2.38 12.56
CA SER A 105 6.61 3.00 13.51
C SER A 105 8.03 2.44 13.44
N LYS A 106 8.24 1.29 12.77
CA LYS A 106 9.53 0.57 12.76
C LYS A 106 10.14 0.44 11.36
N THR A 107 9.47 0.91 10.32
CA THR A 107 9.90 0.75 8.92
C THR A 107 9.86 2.10 8.21
N ASP A 108 10.80 2.36 7.30
CA ASP A 108 10.77 3.59 6.52
C ASP A 108 9.48 3.67 5.70
N LYS A 109 8.81 4.83 5.80
CA LYS A 109 7.51 5.03 5.15
C LYS A 109 7.58 4.89 3.63
N ASN A 110 8.71 5.24 3.00
CA ASN A 110 8.85 5.20 1.54
C ASN A 110 9.04 3.76 1.05
N ASP A 111 9.62 2.88 1.88
CA ASP A 111 9.70 1.44 1.61
C ASP A 111 8.31 0.81 1.68
N ILE A 112 7.55 1.07 2.75
CA ILE A 112 6.15 0.59 2.86
C ILE A 112 5.34 1.09 1.66
N MET A 113 5.46 2.37 1.30
CA MET A 113 4.69 2.95 0.20
C MET A 113 5.06 2.38 -1.16
N SER A 114 6.30 1.94 -1.35
CA SER A 114 6.73 1.24 -2.56
C SER A 114 6.06 -0.13 -2.67
N GLU A 115 5.87 -0.81 -1.54
CA GLU A 115 5.09 -2.05 -1.47
C GLU A 115 3.59 -1.80 -1.69
N VAL A 116 3.03 -0.71 -1.14
CA VAL A 116 1.65 -0.29 -1.43
C VAL A 116 1.46 0.03 -2.92
N PHE A 117 2.43 0.69 -3.56
CA PHE A 117 2.41 0.98 -4.99
C PHE A 117 2.31 -0.30 -5.82
N LYS A 118 3.09 -1.34 -5.48
CA LYS A 118 2.99 -2.66 -6.13
C LYS A 118 1.72 -3.43 -5.77
N SER A 119 1.02 -3.09 -4.69
CA SER A 119 -0.10 -3.90 -4.20
C SER A 119 -1.42 -3.60 -4.89
N LYS A 120 -2.23 -4.63 -5.12
CA LYS A 120 -3.65 -4.52 -5.51
C LYS A 120 -4.53 -4.08 -4.34
N MET A 121 -4.09 -4.34 -3.10
CA MET A 121 -4.81 -3.98 -1.88
C MET A 121 -3.87 -3.51 -0.77
N VAL A 122 -4.32 -2.54 0.03
CA VAL A 122 -3.69 -2.14 1.29
C VAL A 122 -4.62 -2.36 2.47
N VAL A 123 -4.12 -2.98 3.53
CA VAL A 123 -4.88 -3.26 4.76
C VAL A 123 -4.23 -2.49 5.91
N VAL A 124 -4.94 -1.50 6.46
CA VAL A 124 -4.36 -0.55 7.41
C VAL A 124 -4.89 -0.76 8.82
N GLY A 125 -3.96 -0.89 9.78
CA GLY A 125 -4.26 -1.23 11.17
C GLY A 125 -3.88 -0.15 12.18
N SER A 126 -4.76 0.18 13.12
CA SER A 126 -4.42 0.99 14.30
C SER A 126 -5.25 0.59 15.51
N PRO A 127 -4.70 0.56 16.74
CA PRO A 127 -5.54 0.64 17.91
C PRO A 127 -6.28 1.99 17.96
N THR A 128 -7.33 2.07 18.78
CA THR A 128 -7.99 3.33 19.12
C THR A 128 -7.29 4.03 20.29
N VAL A 129 -6.88 5.29 20.09
CA VAL A 129 -6.22 6.15 21.07
C VAL A 129 -6.81 7.56 20.97
N GLY A 130 -7.27 8.12 22.09
CA GLY A 130 -7.89 9.46 22.08
C GLY A 130 -9.09 9.58 21.12
N ASN A 131 -9.90 8.51 21.01
CA ASN A 131 -11.01 8.38 20.07
C ASN A 131 -10.59 8.46 18.58
N ASP A 132 -9.32 8.22 18.26
CA ASP A 132 -8.80 8.23 16.89
C ASP A 132 -7.76 7.12 16.64
N MET A 133 -7.25 7.04 15.42
CA MET A 133 -6.08 6.22 15.08
C MET A 133 -4.77 6.85 15.62
N LEU A 134 -3.71 6.07 15.68
CA LEU A 134 -2.37 6.57 15.99
C LEU A 134 -1.93 7.62 14.95
N ASP A 135 -1.18 8.61 15.40
CA ASP A 135 -0.64 9.71 14.58
C ASP A 135 0.26 9.20 13.45
N SER A 136 1.04 8.14 13.71
CA SER A 136 1.83 7.40 12.72
C SER A 136 0.96 6.89 11.56
N VAL A 137 -0.19 6.30 11.86
CA VAL A 137 -1.15 5.76 10.89
C VAL A 137 -1.85 6.89 10.14
N ALA A 138 -2.26 7.96 10.84
CA ALA A 138 -2.85 9.14 10.22
C ALA A 138 -1.89 9.80 9.21
N SER A 139 -0.63 9.98 9.60
CA SER A 139 0.43 10.53 8.75
C SER A 139 0.72 9.63 7.53
N PHE A 140 0.75 8.31 7.73
CA PHE A 140 0.92 7.34 6.66
C PHE A 140 -0.21 7.40 5.62
N ILE A 141 -1.47 7.44 6.06
CA ILE A 141 -2.63 7.55 5.14
C ILE A 141 -2.64 8.92 4.45
N HIS A 142 -2.26 9.99 5.16
CA HIS A 142 -2.12 11.30 4.57
C HIS A 142 -1.10 11.30 3.42
N PHE A 143 0.07 10.70 3.63
CA PHE A 143 1.09 10.55 2.59
C PHE A 143 0.56 9.71 1.40
N MET A 144 -0.11 8.58 1.67
CA MET A 144 -0.75 7.76 0.64
C MET A 144 -1.76 8.56 -0.21
N LYS A 145 -2.58 9.41 0.43
CA LYS A 145 -3.54 10.29 -0.26
C LYS A 145 -2.85 11.27 -1.21
N MET A 146 -1.70 11.82 -0.84
CA MET A 146 -0.94 12.73 -1.71
C MET A 146 -0.48 12.06 -3.00
N LEU A 147 -0.22 10.75 -2.96
CA LEU A 147 0.27 9.97 -4.10
C LEU A 147 -0.81 9.62 -5.12
N LYS A 148 -2.10 9.76 -4.76
CA LYS A 148 -3.25 9.61 -5.67
C LYS A 148 -3.28 8.29 -6.45
N MET A 149 -2.83 7.20 -5.82
CA MET A 149 -2.87 5.85 -6.38
C MET A 149 -4.30 5.48 -6.83
N LYS A 150 -4.40 4.67 -7.89
CA LYS A 150 -5.66 4.30 -8.53
C LYS A 150 -5.85 2.78 -8.56
N LYS A 151 -7.10 2.36 -8.67
CA LYS A 151 -7.52 0.94 -8.76
C LYS A 151 -7.07 0.05 -7.60
N LYS A 152 -6.74 0.67 -6.46
CA LYS A 152 -6.34 -0.05 -5.26
C LYS A 152 -7.55 -0.29 -4.37
N LYS A 153 -7.62 -1.51 -3.82
CA LYS A 153 -8.57 -1.88 -2.77
C LYS A 153 -8.00 -1.58 -1.38
N GLY A 154 -8.88 -1.46 -0.41
CA GLY A 154 -8.57 -1.07 0.95
C GLY A 154 -9.37 -1.85 1.97
N ALA A 155 -8.76 -2.10 3.12
CA ALA A 155 -9.46 -2.59 4.30
C ALA A 155 -8.83 -1.99 5.56
N SER A 156 -9.59 -1.97 6.65
CA SER A 156 -9.17 -1.37 7.91
C SER A 156 -9.41 -2.32 9.07
N PHE A 157 -8.52 -2.31 10.05
CA PHE A 157 -8.63 -3.16 11.23
C PHE A 157 -8.03 -2.51 12.48
N GLY A 158 -8.34 -3.06 13.65
CA GLY A 158 -7.66 -2.64 14.88
C GLY A 158 -8.31 -3.05 16.19
N CYS A 159 -7.50 -2.98 17.25
CA CYS A 159 -7.95 -3.19 18.62
C CYS A 159 -8.52 -1.90 19.25
N TYR A 160 -9.35 -2.05 20.28
CA TYR A 160 -9.86 -0.92 21.06
C TYR A 160 -10.20 -1.31 22.50
N GLY A 161 -10.18 -0.34 23.42
CA GLY A 161 -10.53 -0.58 24.83
C GLY A 161 -11.99 -0.32 25.20
N TRP A 162 -12.69 0.57 24.48
CA TRP A 162 -14.07 0.97 24.79
C TRP A 162 -14.92 1.18 23.53
N THR A 163 -14.89 2.37 22.91
CA THR A 163 -15.81 2.74 21.80
C THR A 163 -15.26 2.38 20.42
N GLY A 164 -13.94 2.44 20.20
CA GLY A 164 -13.28 1.80 19.07
C GLY A 164 -13.46 2.44 17.70
N GLU A 165 -13.17 3.73 17.60
CA GLU A 165 -13.37 4.58 16.43
C GLU A 165 -12.34 4.38 15.32
N ALA A 166 -11.11 3.98 15.66
CA ALA A 166 -9.98 4.05 14.73
C ALA A 166 -10.19 3.25 13.43
N PRO A 167 -10.65 1.98 13.44
CA PRO A 167 -10.80 1.22 12.20
C PRO A 167 -11.81 1.87 11.23
N ALA A 168 -12.95 2.37 11.73
CA ALA A 168 -13.91 3.09 10.89
C ALA A 168 -13.31 4.37 10.29
N LYS A 169 -12.61 5.18 11.10
CA LYS A 169 -11.93 6.40 10.64
C LYS A 169 -10.83 6.10 9.61
N ILE A 170 -10.11 4.98 9.74
CA ILE A 170 -9.14 4.52 8.75
C ILE A 170 -9.86 4.21 7.43
N GLY A 171 -10.96 3.45 7.47
CA GLY A 171 -11.77 3.16 6.29
C GLY A 171 -12.20 4.45 5.56
N GLU A 172 -12.73 5.43 6.30
CA GLU A 172 -13.08 6.73 5.71
C GLU A 172 -11.88 7.47 5.10
N ALA A 173 -10.72 7.44 5.76
CA ALA A 173 -9.51 8.09 5.28
C ALA A 173 -8.95 7.43 4.02
N LEU A 174 -9.04 6.10 3.91
CA LEU A 174 -8.73 5.34 2.69
C LEU A 174 -9.67 5.72 1.54
N THR A 175 -10.98 5.77 1.78
CA THR A 175 -11.95 6.24 0.77
C THR A 175 -11.63 7.67 0.30
N LYS A 176 -11.31 8.57 1.23
CA LYS A 176 -10.87 9.95 0.92
C LYS A 176 -9.53 10.01 0.18
N ALA A 177 -8.73 8.95 0.24
CA ALA A 177 -7.49 8.79 -0.54
C ALA A 177 -7.73 8.22 -1.94
N GLY A 178 -8.97 7.83 -2.28
CA GLY A 178 -9.32 7.22 -3.56
C GLY A 178 -9.12 5.70 -3.60
N ILE A 179 -9.01 5.06 -2.44
CA ILE A 179 -8.92 3.61 -2.28
C ILE A 179 -10.33 3.04 -2.11
N GLU A 180 -10.65 1.96 -2.81
CA GLU A 180 -11.94 1.27 -2.71
C GLU A 180 -11.97 0.40 -1.44
N VAL A 181 -12.74 0.77 -0.42
CA VAL A 181 -12.87 -0.05 0.79
C VAL A 181 -13.84 -1.21 0.54
N VAL A 182 -13.36 -2.45 0.68
CA VAL A 182 -14.06 -3.66 0.19
C VAL A 182 -14.75 -4.51 1.27
N ASP A 183 -14.57 -4.18 2.54
CA ASP A 183 -15.22 -4.87 3.66
C ASP A 183 -15.41 -3.88 4.83
N GLU A 184 -16.28 -4.23 5.76
CA GLU A 184 -16.45 -3.48 7.00
C GLU A 184 -15.16 -3.48 7.84
N ALA A 185 -14.97 -2.42 8.62
CA ALA A 185 -13.78 -2.29 9.45
C ALA A 185 -13.72 -3.39 10.52
N PHE A 186 -12.66 -4.19 10.52
CA PHE A 186 -12.47 -5.27 11.49
C PHE A 186 -12.05 -4.73 12.86
N ARG A 187 -12.91 -4.86 13.86
CA ARG A 187 -12.73 -4.28 15.20
C ARG A 187 -12.64 -5.38 16.24
N GLN A 188 -11.63 -5.31 17.11
CA GLN A 188 -11.45 -6.28 18.19
C GLN A 188 -11.28 -5.58 19.55
N HIS A 189 -11.94 -6.09 20.57
CA HIS A 189 -11.95 -5.50 21.91
C HIS A 189 -10.80 -6.04 22.78
N TRP A 190 -9.96 -5.14 23.29
CA TRP A 190 -8.73 -5.44 24.05
C TRP A 190 -7.68 -6.24 23.27
N ASN A 191 -7.01 -7.17 23.93
CA ASN A 191 -6.05 -8.06 23.28
C ASN A 191 -6.79 -9.26 22.68
N PRO A 192 -6.48 -9.66 21.45
CA PRO A 192 -7.13 -10.79 20.79
C PRO A 192 -6.99 -12.10 21.57
N THR A 193 -8.11 -12.78 21.76
CA THR A 193 -8.17 -14.18 22.15
C THR A 193 -7.94 -15.09 20.93
N LEU A 194 -7.79 -16.41 21.15
CA LEU A 194 -7.69 -17.37 20.04
C LEU A 194 -8.91 -17.31 19.11
N THR A 195 -10.11 -17.10 19.65
CA THR A 195 -11.34 -16.95 18.86
C THR A 195 -11.30 -15.68 18.01
N ASP A 196 -10.77 -14.58 18.55
CA ASP A 196 -10.65 -13.33 17.81
C ASP A 196 -9.61 -13.43 16.69
N LEU A 197 -8.52 -14.16 16.92
CA LEU A 197 -7.50 -14.42 15.90
C LEU A 197 -8.07 -15.26 14.75
N GLU A 198 -8.94 -16.23 15.04
CA GLU A 198 -9.62 -16.99 13.99
C GLU A 198 -10.60 -16.09 13.20
N ALA A 199 -11.30 -15.16 13.87
CA ALA A 199 -12.13 -14.18 13.17
C ALA A 199 -11.30 -13.25 12.27
N ALA A 200 -10.09 -12.86 12.70
CA ALA A 200 -9.16 -12.08 11.88
C ALA A 200 -8.62 -12.89 10.69
N ARG A 201 -8.40 -14.20 10.87
CA ARG A 201 -8.05 -15.13 9.79
C ARG A 201 -9.16 -15.23 8.75
N GLU A 202 -10.40 -15.40 9.18
CA GLU A 202 -11.56 -15.40 8.29
C GLU A 202 -11.75 -14.05 7.58
N PHE A 203 -11.44 -12.94 8.24
CA PHE A 203 -11.37 -11.63 7.57
C PHE A 203 -10.31 -11.61 6.47
N GLY A 204 -9.10 -12.09 6.74
CA GLY A 204 -8.06 -12.25 5.72
C GLY A 204 -8.50 -13.09 4.51
N LYS A 205 -9.21 -14.20 4.74
CA LYS A 205 -9.77 -15.04 3.67
C LYS A 205 -10.80 -14.31 2.80
N ARG A 206 -11.62 -13.43 3.39
CA ARG A 206 -12.57 -12.60 2.63
C ARG A 206 -11.82 -11.57 1.78
N LEU A 207 -10.80 -10.91 2.33
CA LEU A 207 -9.99 -9.93 1.61
C LEU A 207 -9.28 -10.53 0.39
N ALA A 208 -8.79 -11.76 0.49
CA ALA A 208 -8.15 -12.44 -0.65
C ALA A 208 -9.09 -12.64 -1.85
N LYS A 209 -10.40 -12.77 -1.60
CA LYS A 209 -11.43 -13.00 -2.62
C LYS A 209 -12.06 -11.70 -3.14
N ALA A 210 -11.76 -10.57 -2.52
CA ALA A 210 -12.46 -9.30 -2.73
C ALA A 210 -12.04 -8.58 -4.00
#